data_AF-A0A7G3GD04-F1
#
_entry.id   AF-A0A7G3GD04-F1
#
_cell.length_a   1.000
_cell.length_b   1.000
_cell.length_c   1.000
_cell.angle_alpha   90.00
_cell.angle_beta   90.00
_cell.angle_gamma   90.00
#
_symmetry.space_group_name_H-M   'P 1'
#
loop_
_entity.id
_entity.type
_entity.pdbx_description
1 polymer ?
#
loop_
_entity_poly.entity_id
_entity_poly.type
_entity_poly.pdbx_seq_one_letter_code
_entity_poly.pdbx_strand_id
1 'polypeptide(L)'
;MILFGGAINNPDAWFNTVSVDGSFYTPLQLGLFAVGCLLWVVAYALILLQAKQHRAVEMAVIAAASNLAWEFVWGVLLRTDMGAFLVWTYRAWLIFDLFIFWQVLQLGFGQFTNEIFKQHYQKIVWTSVVFFILVYWSMTLAGIDTPTGARSAYICQFIISLLCMILLIQQPSAVGYAWSIAWLRTLGTGLISIYMYLHNPADVFILVLAASSTILDVAYCGYVWQLRKQAKLT
;
A
#
# COMPACT_ATOMS: atom_id res chain seq x y z
N MET A 1 2.40 40.96 -14.22
CA MET A 1 3.53 40.31 -13.51
C MET A 1 3.12 40.18 -12.05
N ILE A 2 2.42 39.09 -11.71
CA ILE A 2 1.97 38.82 -10.34
C ILE A 2 3.15 38.19 -9.62
N LEU A 3 3.65 38.86 -8.59
CA LEU A 3 4.68 38.38 -7.69
C LEU A 3 4.10 37.23 -6.85
N PHE A 4 4.12 36.01 -7.38
CA PHE A 4 4.06 34.82 -6.54
C PHE A 4 5.39 34.78 -5.78
N GLY A 5 5.41 35.28 -4.55
CA GLY A 5 6.49 34.98 -3.61
C GLY A 5 6.70 33.48 -3.62
N GLY A 6 7.92 33.04 -3.91
CA GLY A 6 8.23 31.62 -4.12
C GLY A 6 7.69 30.82 -2.95
N ALA A 7 6.70 29.96 -3.21
CA ALA A 7 6.20 29.06 -2.21
C ALA A 7 7.33 28.07 -1.90
N ILE A 8 7.90 28.18 -0.69
CA ILE A 8 8.97 27.33 -0.20
C ILE A 8 8.32 26.20 0.58
N ASN A 9 8.78 24.96 0.35
CA ASN A 9 8.39 23.83 1.18
C ASN A 9 8.77 24.12 2.64
N ASN A 10 7.78 24.16 3.53
CA ASN A 10 7.99 24.41 4.95
C ASN A 10 7.75 23.10 5.72
N PRO A 11 8.77 22.51 6.36
CA PRO A 11 8.62 21.24 7.07
C PRO A 11 7.68 21.32 8.28
N ASP A 12 7.44 22.51 8.81
CA ASP A 12 6.54 22.74 9.94
C ASP A 12 5.12 23.14 9.49
N ALA A 13 4.90 23.34 8.19
CA ALA A 13 3.57 23.64 7.67
C ALA A 13 2.64 22.42 7.80
N TRP A 14 1.37 22.70 8.08
CA TRP A 14 0.35 21.65 8.17
C TRP A 14 0.14 20.96 6.82
N PHE A 15 0.18 21.75 5.74
CA PHE A 15 0.09 21.30 4.36
C PHE A 15 1.13 22.04 3.52
N ASN A 16 1.85 21.30 2.67
CA ASN A 16 2.69 21.87 1.64
C ASN A 16 2.03 21.71 0.27
N THR A 17 2.06 22.78 -0.53
CA THR A 17 1.63 22.78 -1.94
C THR A 17 2.82 22.77 -2.90
N VAL A 18 4.04 22.77 -2.36
CA VAL A 18 5.30 22.68 -3.11
C VAL A 18 6.16 21.61 -2.46
N SER A 19 6.67 20.69 -3.28
CA SER A 19 7.62 19.64 -2.92
C SER A 19 9.02 20.21 -2.69
N VAL A 20 9.91 19.49 -2.00
CA VAL A 20 11.31 19.93 -1.82
C VAL A 20 12.08 20.02 -3.14
N ASP A 21 11.64 19.29 -4.18
CA ASP A 21 12.20 19.37 -5.53
C ASP A 21 11.69 20.57 -6.35
N GLY A 22 10.83 21.41 -5.76
CA GLY A 22 10.26 22.60 -6.39
C GLY A 22 9.02 22.35 -7.24
N SER A 23 8.55 21.10 -7.35
CA SER A 23 7.30 20.78 -8.03
C SER A 23 6.07 21.20 -7.22
N PHE A 24 4.99 21.59 -7.91
CA PHE A 24 3.74 22.02 -7.27
C PHE A 24 2.75 20.86 -7.17
N TYR A 25 2.08 20.76 -6.02
CA TYR A 25 0.91 19.90 -5.83
C TYR A 25 -0.34 20.67 -6.21
N THR A 26 -0.96 20.29 -7.33
CA THR A 26 -2.22 20.88 -7.77
C THR A 26 -3.40 20.37 -6.94
N PRO A 27 -4.52 21.13 -6.84
CA PRO A 27 -5.72 20.66 -6.15
C PRO A 27 -6.26 19.33 -6.69
N LEU A 28 -6.15 19.09 -8.01
CA LEU A 28 -6.54 17.82 -8.62
C LEU A 28 -5.65 16.67 -8.13
N GLN A 29 -4.34 16.85 -8.13
CA GLN A 29 -3.37 15.86 -7.65
C GLN A 29 -3.63 15.51 -6.18
N LEU A 30 -3.81 16.51 -5.33
CA LEU A 30 -4.11 16.32 -3.91
C LEU A 30 -5.47 15.62 -3.71
N GLY A 31 -6.48 15.99 -4.50
CA GLY A 31 -7.79 15.35 -4.47
C GLY A 31 -7.73 13.87 -4.86
N LEU A 32 -7.02 13.53 -5.93
CA LEU A 32 -6.82 12.15 -6.36
C LEU A 32 -6.11 11.32 -5.29
N PHE A 33 -5.03 11.86 -4.73
CA PHE A 33 -4.28 11.21 -3.65
C PHE A 33 -5.17 11.00 -2.41
N ALA A 34 -5.81 12.05 -1.91
CA ALA A 34 -6.66 11.98 -0.72
C ALA A 34 -7.82 10.98 -0.87
N VAL A 35 -8.53 11.00 -2.00
CA VAL A 35 -9.62 10.04 -2.25
C VAL A 35 -9.08 8.62 -2.35
N GLY A 36 -7.97 8.40 -3.06
CA GLY A 36 -7.35 7.08 -3.16
C GLY A 36 -6.96 6.53 -1.78
N CYS A 37 -6.37 7.37 -0.95
CA CYS A 37 -6.03 7.08 0.44
C CYS A 37 -7.25 6.76 1.31
N LEU A 38 -8.35 7.50 1.18
CA LEU A 38 -9.59 7.22 1.90
C LEU A 38 -10.20 5.85 1.51
N LEU A 39 -10.16 5.49 0.22
CA LEU A 39 -10.63 4.18 -0.23
C LEU A 39 -9.81 3.04 0.40
N TRP A 40 -8.49 3.22 0.53
CA TRP A 40 -7.62 2.29 1.24
C TRP A 40 -7.94 2.16 2.74
N VAL A 41 -8.26 3.27 3.42
CA VAL A 41 -8.70 3.22 4.83
C VAL A 41 -9.97 2.38 4.97
N VAL A 42 -10.94 2.56 4.08
CA VAL A 42 -12.17 1.75 4.09
C VAL A 42 -11.83 0.29 3.79
N ALA A 43 -10.93 0.02 2.84
CA ALA A 43 -10.46 -1.33 2.54
C ALA A 43 -9.80 -2.00 3.76
N TYR A 44 -8.94 -1.29 4.49
CA TYR A 44 -8.32 -1.77 5.72
C TYR A 44 -9.35 -2.11 6.80
N ALA A 45 -10.35 -1.26 7.01
CA ALA A 45 -11.43 -1.55 7.95
C ALA A 45 -12.18 -2.84 7.57
N LEU A 46 -12.48 -3.03 6.28
CA LEU A 46 -13.12 -4.25 5.79
C LEU A 46 -12.22 -5.48 5.91
N ILE A 47 -10.91 -5.37 5.66
CA ILE A 47 -9.94 -6.46 5.86
C ILE A 47 -9.96 -6.91 7.33
N LEU A 48 -9.94 -5.97 8.28
CA LEU A 48 -9.99 -6.28 9.69
C LEU A 48 -11.30 -6.99 10.09
N LEU A 49 -12.43 -6.52 9.55
CA LEU A 49 -13.75 -7.14 9.78
C LEU A 49 -13.84 -8.54 9.16
N GLN A 50 -13.32 -8.70 7.94
CA GLN A 50 -13.25 -9.96 7.20
C GLN A 50 -12.46 -11.02 7.99
N ALA A 51 -11.29 -10.65 8.50
CA ALA A 51 -10.48 -11.56 9.32
C ALA A 51 -11.17 -11.94 10.62
N LYS A 52 -11.87 -10.99 11.28
CA LYS A 52 -12.64 -11.28 12.50
C LYS A 52 -13.83 -12.21 12.25
N GLN A 53 -14.59 -11.99 11.19
CA GLN A 53 -15.84 -12.71 10.91
C GLN A 53 -15.61 -14.05 10.22
N HIS A 54 -14.64 -14.12 9.31
CA HIS A 54 -14.45 -15.27 8.42
C HIS A 54 -13.12 -15.99 8.63
N ARG A 55 -12.27 -15.52 9.57
CA ARG A 55 -10.89 -16.04 9.79
C ARG A 55 -10.06 -16.13 8.50
N ALA A 56 -10.38 -15.28 7.53
CA ALA A 56 -9.69 -15.20 6.25
C ALA A 56 -8.70 -14.03 6.27
N VAL A 57 -7.46 -14.30 5.88
CA VAL A 57 -6.42 -13.27 5.73
C VAL A 57 -6.31 -12.93 4.26
N GLU A 58 -6.81 -11.76 3.88
CA GLU A 58 -6.79 -11.29 2.49
C GLU A 58 -5.39 -10.85 2.03
N MET A 59 -4.51 -10.51 2.96
CA MET A 59 -3.16 -10.01 2.66
C MET A 59 -2.12 -11.13 2.73
N ALA A 60 -1.33 -11.27 1.67
CA ALA A 60 -0.21 -12.21 1.67
C ALA A 60 0.81 -11.86 2.76
N VAL A 61 1.38 -12.87 3.42
CA VAL A 61 2.25 -12.69 4.59
C VAL A 61 3.44 -11.77 4.31
N ILE A 62 4.16 -12.00 3.21
CA ILE A 62 5.33 -11.19 2.84
C ILE A 62 4.92 -9.78 2.40
N ALA A 63 3.74 -9.65 1.77
CA ALA A 63 3.18 -8.35 1.43
C ALA A 63 2.85 -7.53 2.69
N ALA A 64 2.30 -8.17 3.73
CA ALA A 64 2.07 -7.51 5.02
C ALA A 64 3.35 -7.07 5.71
N ALA A 65 4.42 -7.88 5.63
CA ALA A 65 5.73 -7.49 6.15
C ALA A 65 6.29 -6.27 5.41
N SER A 66 6.16 -6.25 4.08
CA SER A 66 6.55 -5.13 3.21
C SER A 66 5.78 -3.86 3.56
N ASN A 67 4.46 -3.95 3.72
CA ASN A 67 3.60 -2.80 4.02
C ASN A 67 3.90 -2.19 5.39
N LEU A 68 3.97 -3.04 6.41
CA LEU A 68 4.32 -2.62 7.77
C LEU A 68 5.69 -1.93 7.80
N ALA A 69 6.67 -2.49 7.09
CA ALA A 69 8.00 -1.89 7.01
C ALA A 69 7.98 -0.51 6.35
N TRP A 70 7.23 -0.33 5.27
CA TRP A 70 7.12 0.95 4.57
C TRP A 70 6.50 2.02 5.48
N GLU A 71 5.37 1.71 6.11
CA GLU A 71 4.67 2.62 7.03
C GLU A 71 5.50 2.94 8.28
N PHE A 72 6.30 1.98 8.77
CA PHE A 72 7.22 2.24 9.87
C PHE A 72 8.34 3.21 9.45
N VAL A 73 8.94 2.99 8.27
CA VAL A 73 10.01 3.85 7.76
C VAL A 73 9.48 5.27 7.52
N TRP A 74 8.35 5.45 6.84
CA TRP A 74 7.82 6.77 6.50
C TRP A 74 6.97 7.44 7.59
N GLY A 75 6.41 6.67 8.51
CA GLY A 75 5.65 7.19 9.65
C GLY A 75 6.51 7.52 10.88
N VAL A 76 7.63 6.82 11.07
CA VAL A 76 8.47 6.92 12.29
C VAL A 76 9.88 7.43 12.00
N LEU A 77 10.60 6.82 11.06
CA LEU A 77 12.02 7.12 10.84
C LEU A 77 12.24 8.35 9.94
N LEU A 78 11.39 8.51 8.94
CA LEU A 78 11.46 9.55 7.92
C LEU A 78 10.24 10.46 7.98
N ARG A 79 10.23 11.51 7.15
CA ARG A 79 9.11 12.44 6.99
C ARG A 79 8.89 12.72 5.51
N THR A 80 7.64 12.69 5.10
CA THR A 80 7.22 13.22 3.79
C THR A 80 7.27 14.74 3.79
N ASP A 81 7.49 15.32 2.61
CA ASP A 81 7.53 16.75 2.38
C ASP A 81 6.15 17.38 2.13
N MET A 82 5.08 16.58 2.09
CA MET A 82 3.70 17.07 1.92
C MET A 82 3.13 17.81 3.15
N GLY A 83 3.88 17.92 4.24
CA GLY A 83 3.51 18.64 5.46
C GLY A 83 3.09 17.74 6.62
N ALA A 84 2.93 18.35 7.79
CA ALA A 84 2.72 17.63 9.04
C ALA A 84 1.44 16.78 9.05
N PHE A 85 0.38 17.21 8.37
CA PHE A 85 -0.87 16.44 8.29
C PHE A 85 -0.67 15.06 7.67
N LEU A 86 0.10 14.96 6.59
CA LEU A 86 0.36 13.69 5.91
C LEU A 86 1.27 12.79 6.75
N VAL A 87 2.24 13.36 7.46
CA VAL A 87 3.07 12.60 8.43
C VAL A 87 2.19 11.95 9.50
N TRP A 88 1.23 12.69 10.07
CA TRP A 88 0.29 12.12 11.04
C TRP A 88 -0.66 11.09 10.43
N THR A 89 -0.99 11.24 9.15
CA THR A 89 -1.81 10.27 8.41
C THR A 89 -1.05 8.94 8.24
N TYR A 90 0.23 8.96 7.86
CA TYR A 90 1.06 7.75 7.79
C TYR A 90 1.16 7.06 9.16
N ARG A 91 1.33 7.83 10.24
CA ARG A 91 1.32 7.26 11.61
C ARG A 91 -0.02 6.61 11.96
N ALA A 92 -1.13 7.19 11.50
CA ALA A 92 -2.44 6.57 11.69
C ALA A 92 -2.58 5.29 10.85
N TRP A 93 -2.05 5.23 9.63
CA TRP A 93 -2.00 3.99 8.84
C TRP A 93 -1.14 2.92 9.47
N LEU A 94 0.03 3.27 10.00
CA LEU A 94 0.85 2.33 10.75
C LEU A 94 0.06 1.64 11.86
N ILE A 95 -0.89 2.31 12.53
CA ILE A 95 -1.76 1.68 13.52
C ILE A 95 -2.66 0.62 12.89
N PHE A 96 -3.29 0.91 11.73
CA PHE A 96 -4.07 -0.09 10.99
C PHE A 96 -3.19 -1.27 10.56
N ASP A 97 -1.98 -1.00 10.07
CA ASP A 97 -1.04 -2.04 9.65
C ASP A 97 -0.59 -2.92 10.79
N LEU A 98 -0.41 -2.38 12.00
CA LEU A 98 -0.15 -3.21 13.18
C LEU A 98 -1.29 -4.20 13.46
N PHE A 99 -2.54 -3.79 13.29
CA PHE A 99 -3.69 -4.69 13.46
C PHE A 99 -3.79 -5.73 12.34
N ILE A 100 -3.59 -5.32 11.08
CA ILE A 100 -3.59 -6.25 9.93
C ILE A 100 -2.45 -7.25 10.09
N PHE A 101 -1.25 -6.77 10.44
CA PHE A 101 -0.08 -7.61 10.64
C PHE A 101 -0.25 -8.58 11.81
N TRP A 102 -0.88 -8.14 12.90
CA TRP A 102 -1.24 -9.04 13.99
C TRP A 102 -2.16 -10.18 13.54
N GLN A 103 -3.15 -9.90 12.67
CA GLN A 103 -4.00 -10.94 12.08
C GLN A 103 -3.21 -11.88 11.17
N VAL A 104 -2.29 -11.33 10.37
CA VAL A 104 -1.38 -12.11 9.53
C VAL A 104 -0.55 -13.05 10.40
N LEU A 105 0.05 -12.58 11.50
CA LEU A 105 0.83 -13.43 12.42
C LEU A 105 0.02 -14.59 13.02
N GLN A 106 -1.28 -14.39 13.26
CA GLN A 106 -2.14 -15.41 13.87
C GLN A 106 -2.70 -16.41 12.86
N LEU A 107 -3.10 -15.94 11.68
CA LEU A 107 -3.91 -16.70 10.72
C LEU A 107 -3.15 -17.01 9.41
N GLY A 108 -2.07 -16.28 9.13
CA GLY A 108 -1.31 -16.37 7.88
C GLY A 108 -0.42 -17.59 7.75
N PHE A 109 -0.24 -18.39 8.81
CA PHE A 109 0.52 -19.64 8.75
C PHE A 109 -0.08 -20.63 7.73
N GLY A 110 -1.40 -20.57 7.50
CA GLY A 110 -2.11 -21.39 6.52
C GLY A 110 -1.78 -21.05 5.07
N GLN A 111 -1.08 -19.95 4.80
CA GLN A 111 -0.60 -19.59 3.46
C GLN A 111 0.60 -20.45 3.03
N PHE A 112 1.32 -21.05 3.98
CA PHE A 112 2.44 -21.94 3.68
C PHE A 112 1.96 -23.39 3.57
N THR A 113 2.34 -24.08 2.50
CA THR A 113 1.99 -25.51 2.31
C THR A 113 3.03 -26.45 2.93
N ASN A 114 4.30 -26.01 3.00
CA ASN A 114 5.41 -26.82 3.50
C ASN A 114 5.57 -26.67 5.02
N GLU A 115 5.63 -27.81 5.72
CA GLU A 115 5.72 -27.88 7.18
C GLU A 115 6.99 -27.23 7.77
N ILE A 116 8.13 -27.30 7.06
CA ILE A 116 9.38 -26.65 7.51
C ILE A 116 9.20 -25.14 7.58
N PHE A 117 8.53 -24.56 6.59
CA PHE A 117 8.25 -23.12 6.56
C PHE A 117 7.22 -22.72 7.62
N LYS A 118 6.22 -23.56 7.90
CA LYS A 118 5.27 -23.33 9.00
C LYS A 118 5.96 -23.30 10.36
N GLN A 119 6.89 -24.23 10.62
CA GLN A 119 7.65 -24.27 11.87
C GLN A 119 8.50 -23.00 12.08
N HIS A 120 9.00 -22.42 10.99
CA HIS A 120 9.83 -21.21 11.02
C HIS A 120 9.03 -19.94 10.70
N TYR A 121 7.70 -20.02 10.67
CA TYR A 121 6.82 -18.97 10.16
C TYR A 121 7.13 -17.60 10.77
N GLN A 122 7.08 -17.49 12.10
CA GLN A 122 7.32 -16.20 12.77
C GLN A 122 8.72 -15.63 12.48
N LYS A 123 9.74 -16.49 12.41
CA LYS A 123 11.11 -16.06 12.08
C LYS A 123 11.17 -15.50 10.66
N ILE A 124 10.54 -16.16 9.70
CA ILE A 124 10.47 -15.69 8.31
C ILE A 124 9.80 -14.32 8.27
N VAL A 125 8.62 -14.19 8.89
CA VAL A 125 7.86 -12.93 8.88
C VAL A 125 8.65 -11.77 9.48
N TRP A 126 9.20 -11.93 10.68
CA TRP A 126 9.97 -10.87 11.32
C TRP A 126 11.26 -10.54 10.58
N THR A 127 11.94 -11.55 10.01
CA THR A 127 13.13 -11.33 9.18
C THR A 127 12.75 -10.54 7.92
N SER A 128 11.61 -10.82 7.30
CA SER A 128 11.10 -10.05 6.16
C SER A 128 10.78 -8.60 6.54
N VAL A 129 10.18 -8.34 7.71
CA VAL A 129 9.94 -6.97 8.18
C VAL A 129 11.25 -6.22 8.32
N VAL A 130 12.23 -6.79 9.03
CA VAL A 130 13.54 -6.15 9.22
C VAL A 130 14.23 -5.91 7.88
N PHE A 131 14.19 -6.89 6.98
CA PHE A 131 14.74 -6.76 5.63
C PHE A 131 14.11 -5.59 4.87
N PHE A 132 12.78 -5.48 4.83
CA PHE A 132 12.11 -4.39 4.12
C PHE A 132 12.34 -3.03 4.78
N ILE A 133 12.43 -2.95 6.11
CA ILE A 133 12.79 -1.71 6.81
C ILE A 133 14.16 -1.24 6.33
N LEU A 134 15.15 -2.13 6.31
CA LEU A 134 16.51 -1.82 5.87
C LEU A 134 16.54 -1.41 4.40
N VAL A 135 15.80 -2.10 3.53
CA VAL A 135 15.70 -1.77 2.11
C VAL A 135 15.11 -0.37 1.91
N TYR A 136 13.92 -0.08 2.46
CA TYR A 136 13.28 1.22 2.24
C TYR A 136 14.06 2.37 2.88
N TRP A 137 14.60 2.17 4.08
CA TRP A 137 15.44 3.18 4.72
C TRP A 137 16.72 3.47 3.92
N SER A 138 17.42 2.43 3.47
CA SER A 138 18.64 2.59 2.66
C SER A 138 18.37 3.19 1.28
N MET A 139 17.22 2.90 0.65
CA MET A 139 16.80 3.53 -0.61
C MET A 139 16.72 5.05 -0.48
N THR A 140 16.14 5.55 0.62
CA THR A 140 16.07 7.00 0.86
C THR A 140 17.45 7.59 1.12
N LEU A 141 18.29 6.93 1.93
CA LEU A 141 19.66 7.40 2.20
C LEU A 141 20.54 7.44 0.94
N ALA A 142 20.32 6.51 0.01
CA ALA A 142 21.03 6.47 -1.27
C ALA A 142 20.49 7.51 -2.29
N GLY A 143 19.44 8.28 -1.94
CA GLY A 143 18.80 9.23 -2.86
C GLY A 143 18.02 8.56 -4.00
N ILE A 144 17.71 7.26 -3.86
CA ILE A 144 16.99 6.48 -4.87
C ILE A 144 15.48 6.64 -4.70
N ASP A 145 14.98 6.99 -3.52
CA ASP A 145 13.55 7.25 -3.31
C ASP A 145 13.16 8.71 -3.63
N THR A 146 11.86 8.98 -3.75
CA THR A 146 11.36 10.36 -3.86
C THR A 146 11.23 11.00 -2.47
N PRO A 147 11.16 12.35 -2.37
CA PRO A 147 10.91 13.05 -1.11
C PRO A 147 9.62 12.60 -0.39
N THR A 148 8.66 12.09 -1.15
CA THR A 148 7.37 11.57 -0.69
C THR A 148 7.36 10.06 -0.40
N GLY A 149 8.44 9.33 -0.71
CA GLY A 149 8.51 7.87 -0.59
C GLY A 149 7.78 7.09 -1.66
N ALA A 150 7.47 7.72 -2.79
CA ALA A 150 6.64 7.13 -3.84
C ALA A 150 7.29 5.91 -4.51
N ARG A 151 8.62 5.88 -4.70
CA ARG A 151 9.26 4.71 -5.34
C ARG A 151 9.20 3.49 -4.45
N SER A 152 9.53 3.64 -3.17
CA SER A 152 9.41 2.53 -2.21
C SER A 152 7.95 2.12 -2.00
N ALA A 153 7.00 3.07 -1.99
CA ALA A 153 5.58 2.79 -1.89
C ALA A 153 5.10 1.93 -3.06
N TYR A 154 5.52 2.22 -4.29
CA TYR A 154 5.13 1.45 -5.46
C TYR A 154 5.82 0.09 -5.55
N ILE A 155 7.02 -0.07 -5.01
CA ILE A 155 7.63 -1.40 -4.83
C ILE A 155 6.76 -2.23 -3.87
N CYS A 156 6.38 -1.64 -2.73
CA CYS A 156 5.48 -2.28 -1.77
C CYS A 156 4.14 -2.65 -2.41
N GLN A 157 3.51 -1.71 -3.11
CA GLN A 157 2.23 -1.90 -3.80
C GLN A 157 2.30 -3.05 -4.82
N PHE A 158 3.36 -3.10 -5.62
CA PHE A 158 3.55 -4.18 -6.58
C PHE A 158 3.67 -5.54 -5.90
N ILE A 159 4.42 -5.63 -4.80
CA ILE A 159 4.53 -6.85 -3.98
C ILE A 159 3.16 -7.26 -3.44
N ILE A 160 2.36 -6.30 -2.94
CA ILE A 160 0.99 -6.55 -2.47
C ILE A 160 0.13 -7.10 -3.59
N SER A 161 0.06 -6.44 -4.74
CA SER A 161 -0.78 -6.85 -5.87
C SER A 161 -0.39 -8.23 -6.40
N LEU A 162 0.91 -8.49 -6.57
CA LEU A 162 1.42 -9.77 -7.07
C LEU A 162 1.15 -10.92 -6.09
N LEU A 163 1.54 -10.76 -4.82
CA LEU A 163 1.43 -11.84 -3.85
C LEU A 163 -0.01 -12.10 -3.44
N CYS A 164 -0.87 -11.08 -3.37
CA CYS A 164 -2.31 -11.30 -3.15
C CYS A 164 -2.92 -12.05 -4.33
N MET A 165 -2.53 -11.76 -5.57
CA MET A 165 -2.99 -12.51 -6.74
C MET A 165 -2.57 -13.98 -6.68
N ILE A 166 -1.31 -14.25 -6.34
CA ILE A 166 -0.81 -15.62 -6.15
C ILE A 166 -1.58 -16.33 -5.04
N LEU A 167 -1.79 -15.66 -3.90
CA LEU A 167 -2.55 -16.21 -2.78
C LEU A 167 -3.98 -16.56 -3.20
N LEU A 168 -4.66 -15.67 -3.92
CA LEU A 168 -6.03 -15.91 -4.40
C LEU A 168 -6.12 -17.09 -5.37
N ILE A 169 -5.12 -17.28 -6.24
CA ILE A 169 -5.06 -18.45 -7.13
C ILE A 169 -4.85 -19.74 -6.34
N GLN A 170 -3.95 -19.72 -5.35
CA GLN A 170 -3.63 -20.90 -4.54
C GLN A 170 -4.74 -21.26 -3.56
N GLN A 171 -5.45 -20.26 -3.06
CA GLN A 171 -6.51 -20.41 -2.05
C GLN A 171 -7.74 -19.60 -2.47
N PRO A 172 -8.48 -20.05 -3.50
CA PRO A 172 -9.61 -19.28 -4.04
C PRO A 172 -10.69 -19.07 -3.00
N SER A 173 -10.96 -17.81 -2.68
CA SER A 173 -12.01 -17.40 -1.76
C SER A 173 -12.63 -16.08 -2.21
N ALA A 174 -13.95 -16.01 -2.13
CA ALA A 174 -14.72 -14.78 -2.36
C ALA A 174 -15.72 -14.53 -1.23
N VAL A 175 -15.41 -15.02 -0.04
CA VAL A 175 -16.27 -14.98 1.14
C VAL A 175 -16.39 -13.55 1.67
N GLY A 176 -17.55 -13.21 2.23
CA GLY A 176 -17.75 -11.97 2.98
C GLY A 176 -17.45 -10.70 2.17
N TYR A 177 -16.53 -9.90 2.67
CA TYR A 177 -16.15 -8.59 2.12
C TYR A 177 -15.08 -8.64 1.03
N ALA A 178 -14.60 -9.83 0.63
CA ALA A 178 -13.50 -9.98 -0.35
C ALA A 178 -13.70 -9.15 -1.64
N TRP A 179 -14.95 -9.07 -2.13
CA TRP A 179 -15.29 -8.25 -3.30
C TRP A 179 -15.16 -6.74 -3.05
N SER A 180 -15.70 -6.28 -1.93
CA SER A 180 -15.65 -4.86 -1.57
C SER A 180 -14.21 -4.42 -1.34
N ILE A 181 -13.42 -5.28 -0.67
CA ILE A 181 -11.98 -5.07 -0.46
C ILE A 181 -11.26 -4.99 -1.81
N ALA A 182 -11.52 -5.92 -2.73
CA ALA A 182 -10.90 -5.94 -4.05
C ALA A 182 -11.14 -4.61 -4.81
N TRP A 183 -12.38 -4.15 -4.91
CA TRP A 183 -12.69 -2.91 -5.63
C TRP A 183 -12.14 -1.65 -4.96
N LEU A 184 -12.29 -1.54 -3.64
CA LEU A 184 -11.80 -0.36 -2.92
C LEU A 184 -10.29 -0.24 -3.05
N ARG A 185 -9.56 -1.36 -2.95
CA ARG A 185 -8.12 -1.41 -3.15
C ARG A 185 -7.74 -0.99 -4.58
N THR A 186 -8.33 -1.63 -5.58
CA THR A 186 -8.01 -1.36 -6.99
C THR A 186 -8.33 0.08 -7.39
N LEU A 187 -9.46 0.63 -6.96
CA LEU A 187 -9.81 2.03 -7.20
C LEU A 187 -8.89 2.98 -6.43
N GLY A 188 -8.57 2.67 -5.17
CA GLY A 188 -7.65 3.45 -4.35
C GLY A 188 -6.28 3.57 -5.01
N THR A 189 -5.66 2.43 -5.35
CA THR A 189 -4.38 2.38 -6.07
C THR A 189 -4.45 3.02 -7.45
N GLY A 190 -5.56 2.86 -8.18
CA GLY A 190 -5.76 3.48 -9.49
C GLY A 190 -5.73 5.01 -9.42
N LEU A 191 -6.43 5.62 -8.45
CA LEU A 191 -6.41 7.07 -8.26
C LEU A 191 -5.03 7.60 -7.89
N ILE A 192 -4.32 6.90 -6.99
CA ILE A 192 -2.94 7.24 -6.61
C ILE A 192 -2.00 7.09 -7.82
N SER A 193 -2.23 6.11 -8.70
CA SER A 193 -1.43 5.91 -9.91
C SER A 193 -1.63 7.02 -10.94
N ILE A 194 -2.86 7.52 -11.08
CA ILE A 194 -3.12 8.72 -11.89
C ILE A 194 -2.41 9.93 -11.28
N TYR A 195 -2.45 10.09 -9.96
CA TYR A 195 -1.69 11.13 -9.27
C TYR A 195 -0.18 11.05 -9.57
N MET A 196 0.43 9.85 -9.49
CA MET A 196 1.85 9.68 -9.80
C MET A 196 2.19 10.00 -11.25
N TYR A 197 1.32 9.61 -12.20
CA TYR A 197 1.50 9.99 -13.60
C TYR A 197 1.46 11.51 -13.81
N LEU A 198 0.56 12.21 -13.11
CA LEU A 198 0.45 13.67 -13.22
C LEU A 198 1.58 14.41 -12.51
N HIS A 199 2.09 13.89 -11.40
CA HIS A 199 3.10 14.57 -10.58
C HIS A 199 4.54 14.21 -10.99
N ASN A 200 4.81 12.95 -11.34
CA ASN A 200 6.13 12.45 -11.73
C ASN A 200 6.10 11.77 -13.11
N PRO A 201 5.69 12.45 -14.20
CA PRO A 201 5.56 11.84 -15.53
C PRO A 201 6.88 11.32 -16.12
N ALA A 202 8.02 11.85 -15.66
CA ALA A 202 9.35 11.44 -16.10
C ALA A 202 9.89 10.22 -15.32
N ASP A 203 9.28 9.85 -14.20
CA ASP A 203 9.74 8.72 -13.37
C ASP A 203 9.20 7.40 -13.93
N VAL A 204 9.84 6.92 -14.99
CA VAL A 204 9.46 5.69 -15.70
C VAL A 204 9.39 4.50 -14.74
N PHE A 205 10.22 4.46 -13.69
CA PHE A 205 10.22 3.39 -12.71
C PHE A 205 8.90 3.32 -11.94
N ILE A 206 8.43 4.46 -11.40
CA ILE A 206 7.12 4.53 -10.73
C ILE A 206 6.01 4.18 -11.71
N LEU A 207 6.05 4.69 -12.94
CA LEU A 207 4.99 4.44 -13.93
C LEU A 207 4.88 2.97 -14.33
N VAL A 208 6.02 2.28 -14.48
CA VAL A 208 6.03 0.84 -14.75
C VAL A 208 5.42 0.08 -13.58
N LEU A 209 5.85 0.35 -12.35
CA LEU A 209 5.28 -0.30 -11.16
C LEU A 209 3.79 0.01 -11.00
N ALA A 210 3.37 1.24 -11.29
CA ALA A 210 1.97 1.65 -11.22
C ALA A 210 1.11 0.93 -12.26
N ALA A 211 1.57 0.87 -13.50
CA ALA A 211 0.89 0.13 -14.57
C ALA A 211 0.82 -1.37 -14.25
N SER A 212 1.93 -1.98 -13.83
CA SER A 212 1.98 -3.40 -13.47
C SER A 212 1.07 -3.73 -12.29
N SER A 213 1.09 -2.91 -11.22
CA SER A 213 0.21 -3.10 -10.06
C SER A 213 -1.25 -2.94 -10.45
N THR A 214 -1.59 -1.94 -11.28
CA THR A 214 -2.96 -1.73 -11.77
C THR A 214 -3.45 -2.93 -12.59
N ILE A 215 -2.61 -3.48 -13.47
CA ILE A 215 -2.97 -4.67 -14.27
C ILE A 215 -3.25 -5.86 -13.33
N LEU A 216 -2.38 -6.09 -12.34
CA LEU A 216 -2.55 -7.16 -11.37
C LEU A 216 -3.80 -6.98 -10.51
N ASP A 217 -4.09 -5.75 -10.07
CA ASP A 217 -5.26 -5.43 -9.25
C ASP A 217 -6.58 -5.57 -10.04
N VAL A 218 -6.58 -5.19 -11.32
CA VAL A 218 -7.72 -5.43 -12.22
C VAL A 218 -7.91 -6.92 -12.46
N ALA A 219 -6.83 -7.68 -12.68
CA ALA A 219 -6.90 -9.13 -12.82
C ALA A 219 -7.40 -9.81 -11.53
N TYR A 220 -6.94 -9.36 -10.36
CA TYR A 220 -7.41 -9.80 -9.05
C TYR A 220 -8.91 -9.57 -8.91
N CYS A 221 -9.40 -8.36 -9.18
CA CYS A 221 -10.82 -8.05 -9.19
C CYS A 221 -11.59 -8.96 -10.15
N GLY A 222 -11.11 -9.12 -11.39
CA GLY A 222 -11.74 -10.00 -12.37
C GLY A 222 -11.87 -11.44 -11.88
N TYR A 223 -10.85 -11.96 -11.19
CA TYR A 223 -10.86 -13.31 -10.67
C TYR A 223 -11.78 -13.48 -9.45
N VAL A 224 -11.78 -12.55 -8.49
CA VAL A 224 -12.74 -12.54 -7.37
C VAL A 224 -14.18 -12.48 -7.89
N TRP A 225 -14.44 -11.72 -8.96
CA TRP A 225 -15.76 -11.66 -9.58
C TRP A 225 -16.22 -13.02 -10.12
N GLN A 226 -15.33 -13.73 -10.80
CA GLN A 226 -15.61 -15.07 -11.32
C GLN A 226 -15.92 -16.05 -10.20
N LEU A 227 -15.12 -16.03 -9.12
CA LEU A 227 -15.36 -16.86 -7.93
C LEU A 227 -16.73 -16.56 -7.29
N ARG A 228 -17.11 -15.28 -7.16
CA ARG A 228 -18.46 -14.92 -6.68
C ARG A 228 -19.59 -15.44 -7.55
N LYS A 229 -19.41 -15.43 -8.88
CA LYS A 229 -20.42 -15.94 -9.80
C LYS A 229 -20.61 -17.44 -9.64
N GLN A 230 -19.51 -18.19 -9.53
CA GLN A 230 -19.55 -19.63 -9.32
C GLN A 230 -20.23 -19.99 -7.98
N ALA A 231 -19.92 -19.26 -6.91
CA ALA A 231 -20.53 -19.46 -5.59
C ALA A 231 -22.03 -19.15 -5.52
N LYS A 232 -22.59 -18.40 -6.49
CA LYS A 232 -24.05 -18.15 -6.59
C LYS A 232 -24.79 -19.18 -7.44
N LEU A 233 -24.06 -19.98 -8.22
CA LEU A 233 -24.59 -21.02 -9.10
C LEU A 233 -24.60 -22.40 -8.43
N THR A 234 -24.00 -22.51 -7.23
CA THR A 234 -23.96 -23.70 -6.38
C THR A 234 -24.89 -23.51 -5.19
#